data_AF-A0AAU8DT78-F1
#
_entry.id   AF-A0AAU8DT78-F1
#
_cell.length_a   1.000
_cell.length_b   1.000
_cell.length_c   1.000
_cell.angle_alpha   90.00
_cell.angle_beta   90.00
_cell.angle_gamma   90.00
#
_symmetry.space_group_name_H-M   'P 1'
#
loop_
_entity.id
_entity.type
_entity.pdbx_description
1 polymer ?
#
loop_
_entity_poly.entity_id
_entity_poly.type
_entity_poly.pdbx_seq_one_letter_code
_entity_poly.pdbx_strand_id
1 'polypeptide(L)'
;MLELRSLVTTPLLASFPSPSRGVWYVGPLALRAYALFIIAGIVIAVIWGGKRYVARGGAPGRIGDLAVWCVPFGLVGGRLYHVITDHELYFGAGRNPWKAFAIWEGGLGIWGAVALGAVGLWLGCRHYKIPMAPVADALAAPLIVAQAIGRLGNYFNQELFGSLTTLPWGLEVFARTPDGVPAAVDACIFPGGGAPEFSTTYIKATPEVLCGTYQPTFLYELLWNLLVAALIVWADKRFRLGGGRVFALYVAGYTAGRVWIEALRIDPARTMVFGLRVNIVVSIVVFVLAVIFLIARRGVKREDPVLVAGTGGADDVQIDATNTDGAPHAGEQGALPDPDGDLPTEPGSQDVDYASEVDPEPAATTVDTAGPPRQDAGTTVVISKDVVERGAGDDSGAAAPGGPSRD
;
A
#
# COMPACT_ATOMS: atom_id res chain seq x y z
N MET A 1 -16.11 -21.90 37.13
CA MET A 1 -15.81 -20.56 36.59
C MET A 1 -14.83 -19.86 37.52
N LEU A 2 -13.51 -19.85 37.24
CA LEU A 2 -12.53 -18.88 37.83
C LEU A 2 -11.06 -19.04 37.33
N GLU A 3 -10.82 -19.60 36.14
CA GLU A 3 -9.46 -19.79 35.59
C GLU A 3 -9.37 -19.28 34.14
N LEU A 4 -9.53 -17.96 33.96
CA LEU A 4 -9.46 -17.31 32.64
C LEU A 4 -9.16 -15.79 32.72
N ARG A 5 -8.48 -15.34 33.79
CA ARG A 5 -8.13 -13.92 34.05
C ARG A 5 -6.64 -13.68 34.35
N SER A 6 -5.77 -14.63 34.02
CA SER A 6 -4.34 -14.61 34.37
C SER A 6 -3.40 -14.86 33.17
N LEU A 7 -3.83 -14.53 31.95
CA LEU A 7 -2.89 -14.16 30.89
C LEU A 7 -2.27 -12.80 31.26
N VAL A 8 -1.33 -12.86 32.22
CA VAL A 8 -0.61 -11.70 32.73
C VAL A 8 0.11 -11.04 31.58
N THR A 9 -0.36 -9.84 31.23
CA THR A 9 0.34 -8.89 30.38
C THR A 9 1.67 -8.56 31.07
N THR A 10 2.75 -9.24 30.68
CA THR A 10 4.10 -8.83 31.11
C THR A 10 4.32 -7.43 30.56
N PRO A 11 4.51 -6.40 31.41
CA PRO A 11 4.68 -5.03 30.91
C PRO A 11 6.00 -4.95 30.14
N LEU A 12 5.89 -4.86 28.81
CA LEU A 12 7.05 -4.68 27.94
C LEU A 12 7.56 -3.25 28.12
N LEU A 13 8.74 -3.13 28.70
CA LEU A 13 9.35 -1.83 29.08
C LEU A 13 9.61 -0.87 27.90
N ALA A 14 9.35 -1.28 26.64
CA ALA A 14 9.58 -0.47 25.45
C ALA A 14 8.67 -0.84 24.23
N SER A 15 7.57 -1.59 24.41
CA SER A 15 6.60 -1.75 23.32
C SER A 15 6.06 -0.39 22.88
N PHE A 16 5.68 -0.26 21.60
CA PHE A 16 5.24 1.03 21.07
C PHE A 16 3.82 0.96 20.48
N PRO A 17 3.00 1.98 20.76
CA PRO A 17 1.63 2.02 20.28
C PRO A 17 1.58 2.24 18.76
N SER A 18 0.62 1.58 18.12
CA SER A 18 0.20 1.97 16.78
C SER A 18 -0.69 3.22 16.81
N PRO A 19 -0.83 3.97 15.69
CA PRO A 19 -1.55 5.23 15.69
C PRO A 19 -3.05 5.04 15.92
N SER A 20 -3.64 5.88 16.76
CA SER A 20 -5.08 5.91 17.07
C SER A 20 -5.97 6.41 15.92
N ARG A 21 -5.37 6.94 14.85
CA ARG A 21 -6.04 7.38 13.62
C ARG A 21 -5.16 7.10 12.39
N GLY A 22 -5.77 6.61 11.32
CA GLY A 22 -5.15 6.45 9.99
C GLY A 22 -5.87 7.19 8.86
N VAL A 23 -6.93 7.93 9.18
CA VAL A 23 -7.75 8.70 8.22
C VAL A 23 -8.09 10.06 8.83
N TRP A 24 -8.10 11.10 8.00
CA TRP A 24 -8.55 12.45 8.33
C TRP A 24 -9.55 12.91 7.27
N TYR A 25 -10.62 13.61 7.64
CA TYR A 25 -11.56 14.17 6.68
C TYR A 25 -11.28 15.65 6.43
N VAL A 26 -11.29 16.04 5.16
CA VAL A 26 -11.30 17.43 4.71
C VAL A 26 -12.58 17.62 3.90
N GLY A 27 -13.64 18.06 4.57
CA GLY A 27 -14.99 18.00 4.03
C GLY A 27 -15.37 16.54 3.65
N PRO A 28 -15.88 16.28 2.44
CA PRO A 28 -16.23 14.93 2.00
C PRO A 28 -15.00 14.03 1.67
N LEU A 29 -13.78 14.59 1.63
CA LEU A 29 -12.59 13.86 1.21
C LEU A 29 -11.89 13.16 2.38
N ALA A 30 -11.81 11.83 2.32
CA ALA A 30 -11.07 11.01 3.28
C ALA A 30 -9.58 10.91 2.91
N LEU A 31 -8.73 11.72 3.55
CA LEU A 31 -7.27 11.61 3.45
C LEU A 31 -6.79 10.40 4.26
N ARG A 32 -6.33 9.35 3.57
CA ARG A 32 -5.85 8.10 4.17
C ARG A 32 -4.33 8.11 4.31
N ALA A 33 -3.80 7.75 5.48
CA ALA A 33 -2.36 7.79 5.77
C ALA A 33 -1.52 7.01 4.75
N TYR A 34 -1.94 5.79 4.41
CA TYR A 34 -1.23 4.97 3.42
C TYR A 34 -1.16 5.64 2.03
N ALA A 35 -2.21 6.36 1.62
CA ALA A 35 -2.24 7.04 0.33
C ALA A 35 -1.21 8.18 0.29
N LEU A 36 -1.11 8.95 1.38
CA LEU A 36 -0.09 10.00 1.54
C LEU A 36 1.33 9.42 1.47
N PHE A 37 1.60 8.31 2.17
CA PHE A 37 2.91 7.65 2.14
C PHE A 37 3.24 7.02 0.77
N ILE A 38 2.27 6.45 0.06
CA ILE A 38 2.47 5.94 -1.31
C ILE A 38 2.79 7.11 -2.27
N ILE A 39 2.04 8.22 -2.20
CA ILE A 39 2.29 9.40 -3.03
C ILE A 39 3.67 9.99 -2.74
N ALA A 40 4.04 10.14 -1.46
CA ALA A 40 5.37 10.60 -1.05
C ALA A 40 6.48 9.66 -1.58
N GLY A 41 6.26 8.34 -1.51
CA GLY A 41 7.14 7.34 -2.09
C GLY A 41 7.31 7.50 -3.61
N ILE A 42 6.23 7.71 -4.36
CA ILE A 42 6.26 7.95 -5.81
C ILE A 42 7.02 9.25 -6.14
N VAL A 43 6.75 10.35 -5.43
CA VAL A 43 7.43 11.64 -5.64
C VAL A 43 8.94 11.49 -5.38
N ILE A 44 9.33 10.82 -4.30
CA ILE A 44 10.74 10.52 -4.00
C ILE A 44 11.36 9.61 -5.06
N ALA A 45 10.62 8.60 -5.54
CA ALA A 45 11.08 7.71 -6.61
C ALA A 45 11.37 8.47 -7.91
N VAL A 46 10.49 9.38 -8.31
CA VAL A 46 10.64 10.21 -9.52
C VAL A 46 11.80 11.21 -9.37
N ILE A 47 11.84 11.98 -8.28
CA ILE A 47 12.88 13.01 -8.07
C ILE A 47 14.27 12.37 -7.95
N TRP A 48 14.41 11.33 -7.12
CA TRP A 48 15.71 10.69 -6.90
C TRP A 48 16.11 9.78 -8.07
N GLY A 49 15.14 9.09 -8.68
CA GLY A 49 15.33 8.35 -9.92
C GLY A 49 15.80 9.25 -11.06
N GLY A 50 15.18 10.43 -11.23
CA GLY A 50 15.59 11.46 -12.18
C GLY A 50 17.05 11.88 -11.97
N LYS A 51 17.41 12.28 -10.74
CA LYS A 51 18.80 12.63 -10.39
C LYS A 51 19.79 11.48 -10.68
N ARG A 52 19.42 10.23 -10.41
CA ARG A 52 20.25 9.04 -10.70
C ARG A 52 20.34 8.71 -12.18
N TYR A 53 19.31 9.01 -12.97
CA TYR A 53 19.27 8.80 -14.42
C TYR A 53 20.07 9.88 -15.16
N VAL A 54 19.98 11.14 -14.74
CA VAL A 54 20.86 12.22 -15.23
C VAL A 54 22.34 11.90 -14.93
N ALA A 55 22.65 11.39 -13.74
CA ALA A 55 23.99 10.87 -13.41
C ALA A 55 24.42 9.61 -14.19
N ARG A 56 23.58 9.08 -15.09
CA ARG A 56 23.90 8.04 -16.08
C ARG A 56 24.00 8.58 -17.52
N GLY A 57 23.82 9.88 -17.73
CA GLY A 57 23.75 10.50 -19.06
C GLY A 57 22.34 10.64 -19.63
N GLY A 58 21.30 10.33 -18.85
CA GLY A 58 19.91 10.51 -19.27
C GLY A 58 19.46 11.97 -19.25
N ALA A 59 18.49 12.32 -20.10
CA ALA A 59 17.89 13.64 -20.11
C ALA A 59 17.18 13.97 -18.77
N PRO A 60 17.21 15.24 -18.30
CA PRO A 60 16.37 15.69 -17.18
C PRO A 60 14.88 15.54 -17.53
N GLY A 61 14.02 15.50 -16.52
CA GLY A 61 12.57 15.30 -16.72
C GLY A 61 12.14 13.87 -17.12
N ARG A 62 12.96 13.13 -17.89
CA ARG A 62 12.59 11.85 -18.53
C ARG A 62 11.99 10.78 -17.60
N ILE A 63 12.43 10.69 -16.35
CA ILE A 63 11.84 9.76 -15.37
C ILE A 63 10.41 10.15 -14.97
N GLY A 64 10.09 11.45 -14.98
CA GLY A 64 8.73 11.98 -14.85
C GLY A 64 7.87 11.61 -16.07
N ASP A 65 8.36 11.82 -17.30
CA ASP A 65 7.65 11.41 -18.52
C ASP A 65 7.30 9.91 -18.48
N LEU A 66 8.28 9.07 -18.12
CA LEU A 66 8.09 7.63 -17.99
C LEU A 66 7.10 7.26 -16.86
N ALA A 67 6.95 8.08 -15.83
CA ALA A 67 5.93 7.88 -14.80
C ALA A 67 4.51 8.09 -15.33
N VAL A 68 4.30 8.99 -16.31
CA VAL A 68 3.02 9.18 -17.02
C VAL A 68 2.61 7.92 -17.78
N TRP A 69 3.56 7.10 -18.24
CA TRP A 69 3.27 5.77 -18.80
C TRP A 69 3.11 4.70 -17.73
N CYS A 70 4.03 4.64 -16.75
CA CYS A 70 4.10 3.58 -15.76
C CYS A 70 2.89 3.57 -14.79
N VAL A 71 2.49 4.75 -14.27
CA VAL A 71 1.47 4.84 -13.23
C VAL A 71 0.06 4.48 -13.72
N PRO A 72 -0.45 4.99 -14.87
CA PRO A 72 -1.77 4.61 -15.36
C PRO A 72 -1.85 3.13 -15.76
N PHE A 73 -0.81 2.60 -16.41
CA PHE A 73 -0.74 1.16 -16.71
C PHE A 73 -0.73 0.31 -15.43
N GLY A 74 0.00 0.74 -14.39
CA GLY A 74 -0.02 0.09 -13.08
C GLY A 74 -1.41 0.13 -12.41
N LEU A 75 -2.12 1.26 -12.49
CA LEU A 75 -3.48 1.38 -11.95
C LEU A 75 -4.46 0.46 -12.69
N VAL A 76 -4.44 0.48 -14.02
CA VAL A 76 -5.27 -0.39 -14.88
C VAL A 76 -4.97 -1.87 -14.62
N GLY A 77 -3.69 -2.25 -14.56
CA GLY A 77 -3.28 -3.62 -14.29
C GLY A 77 -3.63 -4.09 -12.90
N GLY A 78 -3.49 -3.22 -11.89
CA GLY A 78 -3.92 -3.51 -10.53
C GLY A 78 -5.41 -3.79 -10.46
N ARG A 79 -6.22 -3.01 -11.18
CA ARG A 79 -7.66 -3.26 -11.25
C ARG A 79 -7.99 -4.55 -12.00
N LEU A 80 -7.39 -4.74 -13.18
CA LEU A 80 -7.62 -5.93 -14.01
C LEU A 80 -7.30 -7.23 -13.27
N TYR A 81 -6.17 -7.28 -12.57
CA TYR A 81 -5.80 -8.46 -11.77
C TYR A 81 -6.83 -8.77 -10.69
N HIS A 82 -7.29 -7.76 -9.93
CA HIS A 82 -8.30 -7.96 -8.89
C HIS A 82 -9.66 -8.41 -9.47
N VAL A 83 -10.06 -7.88 -10.64
CA VAL A 83 -11.29 -8.31 -11.31
C VAL A 83 -11.18 -9.74 -11.82
N ILE A 84 -9.98 -10.21 -12.18
CA ILE A 84 -9.71 -11.60 -12.58
C ILE A 84 -9.66 -12.54 -11.36
N THR A 85 -8.95 -12.18 -10.29
CA THR A 85 -8.77 -13.07 -9.13
C THR A 85 -9.99 -13.18 -8.23
N ASP A 86 -10.76 -12.11 -8.11
CA ASP A 86 -11.91 -12.02 -7.21
C ASP A 86 -13.18 -11.69 -8.01
N HIS A 87 -13.33 -12.34 -9.17
CA HIS A 87 -14.39 -12.11 -10.16
C HIS A 87 -15.81 -12.29 -9.58
N GLU A 88 -15.97 -13.15 -8.58
CA GLU A 88 -17.25 -13.43 -7.91
C GLU A 88 -17.85 -12.20 -7.22
N LEU A 89 -17.00 -11.24 -6.79
CA LEU A 89 -17.45 -9.97 -6.20
C LEU A 89 -18.22 -9.08 -7.19
N TYR A 90 -17.98 -9.27 -8.50
CA TYR A 90 -18.52 -8.44 -9.57
C TYR A 90 -19.58 -9.15 -10.41
N PHE A 91 -19.37 -10.44 -10.69
CA PHE A 91 -20.19 -11.23 -11.63
C PHE A 91 -21.03 -12.33 -10.95
N GLY A 92 -20.98 -12.45 -9.62
CA GLY A 92 -21.85 -13.36 -8.86
C GLY A 92 -23.33 -12.95 -8.87
N ALA A 93 -24.22 -13.88 -8.52
CA ALA A 93 -25.66 -13.60 -8.42
C ALA A 93 -25.94 -12.43 -7.44
N GLY A 94 -26.74 -11.45 -7.88
CA GLY A 94 -27.03 -10.23 -7.10
C GLY A 94 -25.88 -9.22 -7.01
N ARG A 95 -24.75 -9.43 -7.69
CA ARG A 95 -23.67 -8.44 -7.81
C ARG A 95 -23.86 -7.53 -9.03
N ASN A 96 -23.13 -6.42 -9.05
CA ASN A 96 -23.19 -5.44 -10.13
C ASN A 96 -21.86 -5.40 -10.91
N PRO A 97 -21.83 -5.89 -12.17
CA PRO A 97 -20.63 -5.86 -13.01
C PRO A 97 -19.99 -4.48 -13.18
N TRP A 98 -20.75 -3.38 -13.12
CA TRP A 98 -20.17 -2.02 -13.23
C TRP A 98 -19.20 -1.68 -12.09
N LYS A 99 -19.32 -2.34 -10.93
CA LYS A 99 -18.33 -2.19 -9.86
C LYS A 99 -16.93 -2.63 -10.29
N ALA A 100 -16.76 -3.46 -11.33
CA ALA A 100 -15.44 -3.81 -11.87
C ALA A 100 -14.62 -2.59 -12.33
N PHE A 101 -15.26 -1.45 -12.63
CA PHE A 101 -14.60 -0.20 -13.02
C PHE A 101 -14.43 0.80 -11.86
N ALA A 102 -15.08 0.57 -10.72
CA ALA A 102 -15.11 1.46 -9.56
C ALA A 102 -13.80 1.39 -8.74
N ILE A 103 -12.70 1.89 -9.30
CA ILE A 103 -11.37 1.93 -8.65
C ILE A 103 -11.33 2.69 -7.32
N TRP A 104 -12.28 3.60 -7.10
CA TRP A 104 -12.44 4.35 -5.85
C TRP A 104 -13.04 3.53 -4.70
N GLU A 105 -13.67 2.37 -4.97
CA GLU A 105 -14.13 1.43 -3.95
C GLU A 105 -12.97 0.56 -3.38
N GLY A 106 -11.74 0.78 -3.85
CA GLY A 106 -10.59 -0.07 -3.51
C GLY A 106 -10.45 -1.24 -4.48
N GLY A 107 -9.79 -2.31 -4.06
CA GLY A 107 -9.59 -3.52 -4.87
C GLY A 107 -8.58 -3.36 -6.02
N LEU A 108 -7.29 -3.25 -5.67
CA LEU A 108 -6.17 -3.19 -6.62
C LEU A 108 -5.13 -4.26 -6.27
N GLY A 109 -4.87 -5.18 -7.20
CA GLY A 109 -3.91 -6.27 -7.05
C GLY A 109 -2.48 -5.86 -7.40
N ILE A 110 -1.55 -5.98 -6.44
CA ILE A 110 -0.15 -5.56 -6.62
C ILE A 110 0.53 -6.26 -7.80
N TRP A 111 0.27 -7.56 -8.03
CA TRP A 111 0.85 -8.32 -9.14
C TRP A 111 0.49 -7.74 -10.51
N GLY A 112 -0.77 -7.38 -10.72
CA GLY A 112 -1.22 -6.72 -11.95
C GLY A 112 -0.60 -5.34 -12.12
N ALA A 113 -0.51 -4.58 -11.03
CA ALA A 113 0.09 -3.24 -11.06
C ALA A 113 1.58 -3.26 -11.39
N VAL A 114 2.34 -4.21 -10.83
CA VAL A 114 3.76 -4.40 -11.16
C VAL A 114 3.93 -4.87 -12.61
N ALA A 115 3.14 -5.85 -13.06
CA ALA A 115 3.25 -6.42 -14.40
C ALA A 115 2.94 -5.39 -15.50
N LEU A 116 1.78 -4.74 -15.46
CA LEU A 116 1.41 -3.75 -16.47
C LEU A 116 2.15 -2.42 -16.28
N GLY A 117 2.50 -2.02 -15.05
CA GLY A 117 3.40 -0.88 -14.82
C GLY A 117 4.76 -1.06 -15.50
N ALA A 118 5.33 -2.26 -15.46
CA ALA A 118 6.55 -2.59 -16.20
C ALA A 118 6.35 -2.55 -17.73
N VAL A 119 5.17 -2.95 -18.24
CA VAL A 119 4.81 -2.78 -19.66
C VAL A 119 4.70 -1.30 -20.03
N GLY A 120 4.05 -0.47 -19.21
CA GLY A 120 3.97 0.98 -19.41
C GLY A 120 5.35 1.62 -19.43
N LEU A 121 6.24 1.26 -18.49
CA LEU A 121 7.64 1.71 -18.49
C LEU A 121 8.39 1.28 -19.76
N TRP A 122 8.20 0.04 -20.23
CA TRP A 122 8.79 -0.46 -21.48
C TRP A 122 8.27 0.28 -22.72
N LEU A 123 6.96 0.53 -22.82
CA LEU A 123 6.36 1.33 -23.89
C LEU A 123 6.90 2.77 -23.89
N GLY A 124 6.99 3.42 -22.73
CA GLY A 124 7.61 4.72 -22.59
C GLY A 124 9.08 4.73 -23.05
N CYS A 125 9.88 3.73 -22.63
CA CYS A 125 11.27 3.60 -23.08
C CYS A 125 11.38 3.42 -24.61
N ARG A 126 10.45 2.66 -25.22
CA ARG A 126 10.36 2.48 -26.67
C ARG A 126 9.97 3.77 -27.39
N HIS A 127 9.00 4.50 -26.87
CA HIS A 127 8.54 5.79 -27.43
C HIS A 127 9.69 6.82 -27.44
N TYR A 128 10.40 6.99 -26.32
CA TYR A 128 11.57 7.89 -26.23
C TYR A 128 12.87 7.30 -26.79
N LYS A 129 12.84 6.08 -27.36
CA LYS A 129 13.99 5.36 -27.95
C LYS A 129 15.20 5.25 -27.02
N ILE A 130 14.95 5.04 -25.71
CA ILE A 130 15.98 4.90 -24.67
C ILE A 130 16.09 3.45 -24.17
N PRO A 131 17.29 3.00 -23.76
CA PRO A 131 17.49 1.68 -23.18
C PRO A 131 16.83 1.57 -21.80
N MET A 132 16.06 0.50 -21.59
CA MET A 132 15.35 0.26 -20.31
C MET A 132 16.30 -0.06 -19.15
N ALA A 133 17.50 -0.60 -19.41
CA ALA A 133 18.44 -1.00 -18.36
C ALA A 133 18.97 0.19 -17.52
N PRO A 134 19.47 1.30 -18.11
CA PRO A 134 19.80 2.51 -17.36
C PRO A 134 18.65 3.13 -16.57
N VAL A 135 17.42 3.05 -17.09
CA VAL A 135 16.19 3.50 -16.40
C VAL A 135 15.93 2.64 -15.16
N ALA A 136 15.94 1.32 -15.31
CA ALA A 136 15.76 0.37 -14.22
C ALA A 136 16.87 0.51 -13.16
N ASP A 137 18.14 0.64 -13.58
CA ASP A 137 19.29 0.84 -12.68
C ASP A 137 19.25 2.19 -11.95
N ALA A 138 18.68 3.24 -12.56
CA ALA A 138 18.41 4.51 -11.88
C ALA A 138 17.32 4.37 -10.82
N LEU A 139 16.21 3.71 -11.16
CA LEU A 139 15.03 3.51 -10.31
C LEU A 139 15.22 2.48 -9.17
N ALA A 140 16.18 1.57 -9.27
CA ALA A 140 16.41 0.48 -8.32
C ALA A 140 16.44 0.91 -6.83
N ALA A 141 17.25 1.90 -6.46
CA ALA A 141 17.32 2.39 -5.07
C ALA A 141 16.11 3.24 -4.66
N PRO A 142 15.63 4.20 -5.51
CA PRO A 142 14.43 4.96 -5.21
C PRO A 142 13.15 4.12 -5.05
N LEU A 143 12.96 3.04 -5.82
CA LEU A 143 11.79 2.17 -5.72
C LEU A 143 11.73 1.44 -4.36
N ILE A 144 12.85 0.89 -3.89
CA ILE A 144 12.86 0.20 -2.59
C ILE A 144 12.72 1.17 -1.41
N VAL A 145 13.19 2.41 -1.53
CA VAL A 145 12.90 3.47 -0.54
C VAL A 145 11.42 3.88 -0.59
N ALA A 146 10.80 3.99 -1.77
CA ALA A 146 9.36 4.22 -1.89
C ALA A 146 8.55 3.11 -1.21
N GLN A 147 8.99 1.85 -1.32
CA GLN A 147 8.40 0.72 -0.60
C GLN A 147 8.62 0.82 0.92
N ALA A 148 9.80 1.23 1.38
CA ALA A 148 10.08 1.48 2.80
C ALA A 148 9.13 2.55 3.38
N ILE A 149 8.91 3.65 2.65
CA ILE A 149 7.96 4.71 3.02
C ILE A 149 6.53 4.16 3.02
N GLY A 150 6.15 3.36 2.03
CA GLY A 150 4.84 2.69 1.98
C GLY A 150 4.53 1.83 3.20
N ARG A 151 5.55 1.23 3.85
CA ARG A 151 5.37 0.48 5.12
C ARG A 151 4.93 1.33 6.30
N LEU A 152 5.17 2.64 6.29
CA LEU A 152 4.56 3.55 7.27
C LEU A 152 3.04 3.62 7.10
N GLY A 153 2.52 3.45 5.87
CA GLY A 153 1.09 3.29 5.63
C GLY A 153 0.49 2.10 6.39
N ASN A 154 1.20 0.97 6.42
CA ASN A 154 0.74 -0.23 7.14
C ASN A 154 0.74 -0.03 8.66
N TYR A 155 1.70 0.74 9.21
CA TYR A 155 1.72 1.13 10.62
C TYR A 155 0.50 1.96 11.02
N PHE A 156 0.13 2.99 10.23
CA PHE A 156 -1.08 3.79 10.48
C PHE A 156 -2.38 3.00 10.24
N ASN A 157 -2.38 2.08 9.29
CA ASN A 157 -3.51 1.18 9.04
C ASN A 157 -3.69 0.09 10.10
N GLN A 158 -2.65 -0.21 10.90
CA GLN A 158 -2.60 -1.39 11.79
C GLN A 158 -2.81 -2.70 11.01
N GLU A 159 -1.99 -2.93 9.98
CA GLU A 159 -2.05 -4.11 9.12
C GLU A 159 -0.66 -4.70 8.85
N LEU A 160 -0.61 -5.91 8.26
CA LEU A 160 0.65 -6.55 7.82
C LEU A 160 1.69 -6.73 8.95
N PHE A 161 1.23 -6.92 10.19
CA PHE A 161 2.04 -7.30 11.36
C PHE A 161 2.28 -8.83 11.43
N GLY A 162 3.25 -9.28 12.22
CA GLY A 162 3.66 -10.68 12.31
C GLY A 162 3.02 -11.43 13.48
N SER A 163 3.71 -12.45 14.00
CA SER A 163 3.23 -13.22 15.16
C SER A 163 3.03 -12.37 16.42
N LEU A 164 2.26 -12.86 17.40
CA LEU A 164 2.35 -12.36 18.77
C LEU A 164 3.80 -12.40 19.27
N THR A 165 4.18 -11.45 20.13
CA THR A 165 5.55 -11.31 20.63
C THR A 165 5.62 -10.75 22.03
N THR A 166 6.63 -11.18 22.77
CA THR A 166 7.07 -10.65 24.07
C THR A 166 8.41 -9.92 23.96
N LEU A 167 8.82 -9.53 22.73
CA LEU A 167 10.02 -8.73 22.52
C LEU A 167 9.76 -7.26 22.90
N PRO A 168 10.76 -6.55 23.46
CA PRO A 168 10.58 -5.20 23.97
C PRO A 168 10.41 -4.13 22.89
N TRP A 169 10.36 -4.47 21.60
CA TRP A 169 10.02 -3.57 20.49
C TRP A 169 8.75 -4.03 19.75
N GLY A 170 7.89 -4.80 20.42
CA GLY A 170 6.62 -5.24 19.85
C GLY A 170 5.67 -4.07 19.54
N LEU A 171 4.88 -4.23 18.48
CA LEU A 171 3.83 -3.29 18.08
C LEU A 171 2.53 -3.63 18.81
N GLU A 172 1.99 -2.67 19.55
CA GLU A 172 0.64 -2.77 20.13
C GLU A 172 -0.42 -2.49 19.06
N VAL A 173 -1.35 -3.43 18.88
CA VAL A 173 -2.46 -3.34 17.91
C VAL A 173 -3.78 -3.25 18.68
N PHE A 174 -4.67 -2.36 18.25
CA PHE A 174 -5.91 -2.02 18.97
C PHE A 174 -7.15 -2.34 18.12
N ALA A 175 -8.25 -2.69 18.78
CA ALA A 175 -9.51 -2.95 18.09
C ALA A 175 -10.03 -1.72 17.33
N ARG A 176 -10.56 -1.94 16.12
CA ARG A 176 -11.20 -0.92 15.26
C ARG A 176 -12.57 -1.43 14.79
N THR A 177 -13.62 -1.22 15.57
CA THR A 177 -15.00 -1.65 15.27
C THR A 177 -15.97 -0.46 15.10
N PRO A 178 -16.78 -0.38 14.01
CA PRO A 178 -17.58 0.81 13.70
C PRO A 178 -18.56 1.23 14.79
N ASP A 179 -19.14 0.26 15.47
CA ASP A 179 -20.25 0.43 16.42
C ASP A 179 -19.78 0.53 17.88
N GLY A 180 -18.48 0.82 18.10
CA GLY A 180 -17.83 0.65 19.40
C GLY A 180 -17.45 -0.81 19.66
N VAL A 181 -16.91 -1.09 20.85
CA VAL A 181 -16.41 -2.42 21.23
C VAL A 181 -17.58 -3.39 21.44
N PRO A 182 -17.76 -4.45 20.62
CA PRO A 182 -18.67 -5.54 20.97
C PRO A 182 -18.11 -6.25 22.21
N ALA A 183 -18.98 -6.75 23.09
CA ALA A 183 -18.56 -7.35 24.36
C ALA A 183 -17.68 -8.62 24.25
N ALA A 184 -17.38 -9.08 23.02
CA ALA A 184 -16.48 -10.19 22.73
C ALA A 184 -15.07 -9.69 22.36
N VAL A 185 -14.13 -9.90 23.28
CA VAL A 185 -12.68 -9.71 23.07
C VAL A 185 -12.14 -10.68 22.00
N ASP A 186 -12.93 -11.69 21.62
CA ASP A 186 -12.63 -12.68 20.57
C ASP A 186 -12.34 -12.06 19.19
N ALA A 187 -12.79 -10.82 18.93
CA ALA A 187 -12.43 -10.09 17.71
C ALA A 187 -10.94 -9.74 17.59
N CYS A 188 -10.17 -9.83 18.68
CA CYS A 188 -8.73 -9.58 18.73
C CYS A 188 -7.87 -10.85 18.53
N ILE A 189 -8.45 -12.05 18.67
CA ILE A 189 -7.74 -13.33 18.52
C ILE A 189 -8.43 -14.13 17.41
N PHE A 190 -8.09 -13.85 16.15
CA PHE A 190 -8.67 -14.54 14.98
C PHE A 190 -8.42 -16.06 15.03
N PRO A 191 -9.44 -16.91 15.24
CA PRO A 191 -9.32 -18.35 15.08
C PRO A 191 -9.31 -18.64 13.57
N GLY A 192 -8.13 -18.46 12.94
CA GLY A 192 -7.97 -18.51 11.48
C GLY A 192 -7.04 -17.43 10.90
N GLY A 193 -6.58 -16.47 11.69
CA GLY A 193 -5.49 -15.54 11.33
C GLY A 193 -5.77 -14.51 10.22
N GLY A 194 -7.00 -14.41 9.71
CA GLY A 194 -7.36 -13.36 8.75
C GLY A 194 -7.45 -11.99 9.42
N ALA A 195 -6.62 -11.03 9.02
CA ALA A 195 -6.82 -9.63 9.38
C ALA A 195 -8.20 -9.17 8.89
N PRO A 196 -8.90 -8.28 9.64
CA PRO A 196 -10.23 -7.85 9.25
C PRO A 196 -10.13 -7.00 7.98
N GLU A 197 -11.00 -7.26 7.02
CA GLU A 197 -11.12 -6.40 5.84
C GLU A 197 -11.54 -4.99 6.31
N PHE A 198 -10.67 -4.01 6.11
CA PHE A 198 -10.83 -2.69 6.71
C PHE A 198 -12.11 -2.02 6.25
N SER A 199 -13.00 -1.71 7.19
CA SER A 199 -14.12 -0.82 6.93
C SER A 199 -13.60 0.49 6.31
N THR A 200 -14.20 0.91 5.21
CA THR A 200 -13.85 2.16 4.54
C THR A 200 -14.27 3.39 5.36
N THR A 201 -15.14 3.21 6.35
CA THR A 201 -15.56 4.19 7.35
C THR A 201 -14.44 4.47 8.35
N TYR A 202 -14.21 5.74 8.70
CA TYR A 202 -13.37 6.07 9.84
C TYR A 202 -14.01 5.57 11.13
N ILE A 203 -13.32 4.64 11.75
CA ILE A 203 -13.61 4.20 13.10
C ILE A 203 -12.64 4.94 14.00
N LYS A 204 -13.16 5.82 14.87
CA LYS A 204 -12.38 6.32 15.99
C LYS A 204 -12.01 5.12 16.85
N ALA A 205 -10.73 4.90 17.13
CA ALA A 205 -10.32 3.97 18.16
C ALA A 205 -10.88 4.50 19.50
N THR A 206 -12.08 4.03 19.89
CA THR A 206 -12.61 4.15 21.25
C THR A 206 -11.66 3.44 22.22
N PRO A 207 -11.55 3.90 23.47
CA PRO A 207 -10.36 3.71 24.28
C PRO A 207 -9.91 2.24 24.41
N GLU A 208 -8.83 1.94 23.67
CA GLU A 208 -7.72 1.08 24.06
C GLU A 208 -8.08 -0.35 24.51
N VAL A 209 -8.94 -1.04 23.76
CA VAL A 209 -8.89 -2.51 23.74
C VAL A 209 -7.64 -2.92 22.95
N LEU A 210 -6.55 -3.12 23.69
CA LEU A 210 -5.32 -3.75 23.19
C LEU A 210 -5.64 -5.18 22.77
N CYS A 211 -5.56 -5.46 21.47
CA CYS A 211 -5.74 -6.81 20.94
C CYS A 211 -4.54 -7.70 21.20
N GLY A 212 -3.34 -7.11 21.26
CA GLY A 212 -2.11 -7.81 21.58
C GLY A 212 -0.88 -7.05 21.10
N THR A 213 0.28 -7.61 21.45
CA THR A 213 1.58 -7.12 21.00
C THR A 213 2.16 -8.07 19.96
N TYR A 214 2.47 -7.55 18.78
CA TYR A 214 2.87 -8.32 17.60
C TYR A 214 4.25 -7.94 17.09
N GLN A 215 4.89 -8.85 16.35
CA GLN A 215 6.13 -8.57 15.62
C GLN A 215 5.89 -7.41 14.63
N PRO A 216 6.65 -6.31 14.69
CA PRO A 216 6.49 -5.16 13.79
C PRO A 216 7.10 -5.47 12.41
N THR A 217 6.51 -6.40 11.65
CA THR A 217 7.02 -6.78 10.32
C THR A 217 7.05 -5.61 9.33
N PHE A 218 6.17 -4.61 9.48
CA PHE A 218 6.28 -3.36 8.71
C PHE A 218 7.63 -2.65 8.94
N LEU A 219 8.12 -2.63 10.19
CA LEU A 219 9.39 -2.01 10.59
C LEU A 219 10.58 -2.84 10.11
N TYR A 220 10.47 -4.16 10.21
CA TYR A 220 11.47 -5.08 9.65
C TYR A 220 11.61 -4.91 8.13
N GLU A 221 10.48 -4.82 7.40
CA GLU A 221 10.49 -4.54 5.95
C GLU A 221 11.04 -3.15 5.65
N LEU A 222 10.67 -2.11 6.42
CA LEU A 222 11.19 -0.75 6.25
C LEU A 222 12.70 -0.70 6.42
N LEU A 223 13.23 -1.22 7.53
CA LEU A 223 14.67 -1.23 7.83
C LEU A 223 15.45 -2.06 6.82
N TRP A 224 14.93 -3.22 6.41
CA TRP A 224 15.55 -4.03 5.36
C TRP A 224 15.59 -3.30 4.02
N ASN A 225 14.49 -2.65 3.62
CA ASN A 225 14.43 -1.89 2.38
C ASN A 225 15.42 -0.70 2.37
N LEU A 226 15.60 -0.02 3.50
CA LEU A 226 16.64 1.02 3.64
C LEU A 226 18.07 0.44 3.59
N LEU A 227 18.31 -0.73 4.21
CA LEU A 227 19.59 -1.44 4.12
C LEU A 227 19.91 -1.83 2.66
N VAL A 228 18.95 -2.36 1.92
CA VAL A 228 19.12 -2.70 0.50
C VAL A 228 19.30 -1.44 -0.34
N ALA A 229 18.60 -0.34 -0.05
CA ALA A 229 18.84 0.96 -0.71
C ALA A 229 20.29 1.45 -0.51
N ALA A 230 20.81 1.36 0.72
CA ALA A 230 22.18 1.72 1.03
C ALA A 230 23.19 0.82 0.29
N LEU A 231 22.95 -0.50 0.27
CA LEU A 231 23.75 -1.48 -0.47
C LEU A 231 23.77 -1.17 -1.98
N ILE A 232 22.61 -0.86 -2.58
CA ILE A 232 22.48 -0.47 -3.99
C ILE A 232 23.30 0.78 -4.29
N VAL A 233 23.15 1.84 -3.48
CA VAL A 233 23.84 3.12 -3.68
C VAL A 233 25.36 2.95 -3.52
N TRP A 234 25.79 2.18 -2.52
CA TRP A 234 27.20 1.85 -2.31
C TRP A 234 27.78 1.05 -3.48
N ALA A 235 27.11 -0.02 -3.91
CA ALA A 235 27.60 -0.89 -4.98
C ALA A 235 27.64 -0.18 -6.34
N ASP A 236 26.62 0.62 -6.68
CA ASP A 236 26.61 1.44 -7.90
C ASP A 236 27.76 2.46 -7.90
N LYS A 237 27.99 3.16 -6.78
CA LYS A 237 29.14 4.08 -6.64
C LYS A 237 30.49 3.36 -6.71
N ARG A 238 30.65 2.23 -6.02
CA ARG A 238 31.93 1.52 -5.86
C ARG A 238 32.37 0.72 -7.08
N PHE A 239 31.41 0.17 -7.84
CA PHE A 239 31.68 -0.73 -8.96
C PHE A 239 31.19 -0.20 -10.32
N ARG A 240 30.52 0.97 -10.36
CA ARG A 240 29.94 1.59 -11.58
C ARG A 240 29.11 0.61 -12.40
N LEU A 241 28.18 -0.05 -11.72
CA LEU A 241 27.30 -1.07 -12.29
C LEU A 241 26.38 -0.48 -13.38
N GLY A 242 26.23 -1.23 -14.47
CA GLY A 242 25.30 -0.98 -15.57
C GLY A 242 24.84 -2.29 -16.22
N GLY A 243 24.06 -2.20 -17.28
CA GLY A 243 23.48 -3.36 -17.97
C GLY A 243 22.33 -4.02 -17.19
N GLY A 244 21.62 -3.27 -16.35
CA GLY A 244 20.52 -3.80 -15.51
C GLY A 244 21.01 -4.45 -14.21
N ARG A 245 22.31 -4.35 -13.88
CA ARG A 245 22.91 -5.00 -12.72
C ARG A 245 22.54 -4.34 -11.40
N VAL A 246 22.22 -3.05 -11.39
CA VAL A 246 21.77 -2.35 -10.17
C VAL A 246 20.33 -2.76 -9.86
N PHE A 247 19.49 -2.91 -10.88
CA PHE A 247 18.15 -3.44 -10.74
C PHE A 247 18.15 -4.92 -10.34
N ALA A 248 19.04 -5.75 -10.89
CA ALA A 248 19.20 -7.14 -10.44
C ALA A 248 19.66 -7.24 -8.98
N LEU A 249 20.53 -6.33 -8.51
CA LEU A 249 20.91 -6.23 -7.10
C LEU A 249 19.72 -5.82 -6.21
N TYR A 250 18.86 -4.90 -6.68
CA TYR A 250 17.59 -4.58 -6.03
C TYR A 250 16.69 -5.83 -5.90
N VAL A 251 16.47 -6.56 -7.00
CA VAL A 251 15.64 -7.77 -6.99
C VAL A 251 16.18 -8.81 -6.00
N ALA A 252 17.49 -9.08 -6.03
CA ALA A 252 18.12 -10.02 -5.11
C ALA A 252 18.04 -9.56 -3.63
N GLY A 253 18.30 -8.28 -3.35
CA GLY A 253 18.20 -7.74 -2.00
C GLY A 253 16.76 -7.78 -1.46
N TYR A 254 15.78 -7.46 -2.30
CA TYR A 254 14.36 -7.52 -1.95
C TYR A 254 13.91 -8.95 -1.64
N THR A 255 14.18 -9.91 -2.53
CA THR A 255 13.72 -11.29 -2.33
C THR A 255 14.42 -11.99 -1.17
N ALA A 256 15.69 -11.67 -0.89
CA ALA A 256 16.38 -12.13 0.32
C ALA A 256 15.65 -11.67 1.59
N GLY A 257 15.22 -10.41 1.64
CA GLY A 257 14.39 -9.89 2.73
C GLY A 257 13.03 -10.58 2.83
N ARG A 258 12.40 -10.79 1.68
CA ARG A 258 11.07 -11.42 1.61
C ARG A 258 11.07 -12.82 2.20
N VAL A 259 12.11 -13.63 1.99
CA VAL A 259 12.18 -14.99 2.55
C VAL A 259 12.09 -15.01 4.08
N TRP A 260 12.92 -14.24 4.79
CA TRP A 260 12.96 -14.30 6.25
C TRP A 260 11.81 -13.53 6.91
N ILE A 261 11.34 -12.42 6.33
CA ILE A 261 10.23 -11.66 6.89
C ILE A 261 8.89 -12.38 6.67
N GLU A 262 8.67 -12.99 5.51
CA GLU A 262 7.46 -13.79 5.25
C GLU A 262 7.40 -15.05 6.14
N ALA A 263 8.55 -15.57 6.59
CA ALA A 263 8.62 -16.65 7.57
C ALA A 263 8.18 -16.23 8.99
N LEU A 264 8.21 -14.93 9.32
CA LEU A 264 7.72 -14.38 10.61
C LEU A 264 6.21 -14.06 10.60
N ARG A 265 5.54 -14.20 9.45
CA ARG A 265 4.11 -13.88 9.30
C ARG A 265 3.22 -15.08 9.62
N ILE A 266 2.12 -14.82 10.32
CA ILE A 266 1.11 -15.82 10.70
C ILE A 266 -0.11 -15.82 9.77
N ASP A 267 -0.37 -14.75 9.00
CA ASP A 267 -1.55 -14.62 8.13
C ASP A 267 -1.79 -15.88 7.26
N PRO A 268 -3.03 -16.38 7.07
CA PRO A 268 -3.29 -17.57 6.29
C PRO A 268 -2.86 -17.37 4.83
N ALA A 269 -1.87 -18.13 4.37
CA ALA A 269 -1.51 -18.16 2.96
C ALA A 269 -2.57 -18.97 2.19
N ARG A 270 -3.32 -18.32 1.29
CA ARG A 270 -4.29 -18.99 0.39
C ARG A 270 -3.67 -20.09 -0.47
N THR A 271 -2.34 -20.16 -0.57
CA THR A 271 -1.62 -21.18 -1.34
C THR A 271 -0.29 -21.53 -0.67
N MET A 272 -0.09 -22.83 -0.41
CA MET A 272 1.17 -23.41 0.05
C MET A 272 1.72 -24.34 -1.02
N VAL A 273 3.03 -24.33 -1.21
CA VAL A 273 3.75 -25.15 -2.19
C VAL A 273 4.95 -25.78 -1.48
N PHE A 274 5.03 -27.11 -1.47
CA PHE A 274 6.00 -27.89 -0.67
C PHE A 274 6.03 -27.54 0.83
N GLY A 275 4.87 -27.19 1.42
CA GLY A 275 4.76 -26.77 2.82
C GLY A 275 5.25 -25.35 3.10
N LEU A 276 5.73 -24.62 2.09
CA LEU A 276 6.13 -23.22 2.19
C LEU A 276 5.05 -22.29 1.62
N ARG A 277 4.98 -21.06 2.13
CA ARG A 277 4.17 -19.99 1.53
C ARG A 277 4.64 -19.74 0.09
N VAL A 278 3.72 -19.60 -0.88
CA VAL A 278 4.09 -19.34 -2.30
C VAL A 278 5.05 -18.15 -2.44
N ASN A 279 4.85 -17.09 -1.65
CA ASN A 279 5.74 -15.92 -1.61
C ASN A 279 7.21 -16.27 -1.31
N ILE A 280 7.47 -17.26 -0.46
CA ILE A 280 8.83 -17.73 -0.14
C ILE A 280 9.43 -18.47 -1.34
N VAL A 281 8.68 -19.41 -1.93
CA VAL A 281 9.12 -20.21 -3.09
C VAL A 281 9.46 -19.30 -4.28
N VAL A 282 8.55 -18.36 -4.61
CA VAL A 282 8.76 -17.38 -5.69
C VAL A 282 9.97 -16.48 -5.38
N SER A 283 10.14 -16.04 -4.13
CA SER A 283 11.29 -15.23 -3.74
C SER A 283 12.62 -15.96 -3.90
N ILE A 284 12.70 -17.26 -3.53
CA ILE A 284 13.90 -18.08 -3.71
C ILE A 284 14.24 -18.23 -5.20
N VAL A 285 13.27 -18.55 -6.04
CA VAL A 285 13.49 -18.69 -7.49
C VAL A 285 13.97 -17.37 -8.11
N VAL A 286 13.28 -16.27 -7.80
CA VAL A 286 13.65 -14.93 -8.32
C VAL A 286 15.00 -14.44 -7.78
N PHE A 287 15.34 -14.78 -6.52
CA PHE A 287 16.68 -14.53 -5.95
C PHE A 287 17.77 -15.24 -6.76
N VAL A 288 17.61 -16.55 -6.98
CA VAL A 288 18.59 -17.36 -7.74
C VAL A 288 18.76 -16.81 -9.16
N LEU A 289 17.67 -16.49 -9.85
CA LEU A 289 17.72 -15.88 -11.19
C LEU A 289 18.43 -14.52 -11.20
N ALA A 290 18.17 -13.66 -10.21
CA ALA A 290 18.84 -12.37 -10.08
C ALA A 290 20.35 -12.52 -9.79
N VAL A 291 20.75 -13.48 -8.95
CA VAL A 291 22.16 -13.80 -8.70
C VAL A 291 22.84 -14.38 -9.95
N ILE A 292 22.19 -15.29 -10.68
CA ILE A 292 22.70 -15.81 -11.96
C ILE A 292 22.89 -14.66 -12.97
N PHE A 293 21.92 -13.75 -13.10
CA PHE A 293 22.04 -12.58 -13.97
C PHE A 293 23.21 -11.67 -13.56
N LEU A 294 23.37 -11.38 -12.27
CA LEU A 294 24.49 -10.61 -11.73
C LEU A 294 25.84 -11.25 -12.05
N ILE A 295 25.94 -12.59 -11.96
CA ILE A 295 27.15 -13.36 -12.29
C ILE A 295 27.42 -13.32 -13.80
N ALA A 296 26.44 -13.66 -14.62
CA ALA A 296 26.57 -13.69 -16.08
C ALA A 296 26.92 -12.31 -16.67
N ARG A 297 26.45 -11.22 -16.05
CA ARG A 297 26.72 -9.84 -16.47
C ARG A 297 27.95 -9.21 -15.79
N ARG A 298 28.77 -9.96 -15.03
CA ARG A 298 29.93 -9.42 -14.26
C ARG A 298 30.88 -8.53 -15.08
N GLY A 299 31.14 -8.89 -16.33
CA GLY A 299 32.02 -8.15 -17.24
C GLY A 299 31.37 -6.98 -18.00
N VAL A 300 30.05 -6.77 -17.89
CA VAL A 300 29.36 -5.69 -18.59
C VAL A 300 29.69 -4.35 -17.92
N LYS A 301 30.27 -3.44 -18.73
CA LYS A 301 30.56 -2.05 -18.37
C LYS A 301 29.27 -1.21 -18.33
N ARG A 302 29.34 -0.06 -17.65
CA ARG A 302 28.28 0.96 -17.67
C ARG A 302 28.05 1.45 -19.10
N GLU A 303 26.78 1.73 -19.41
CA GLU A 303 26.32 2.19 -20.71
C GLU A 303 26.93 3.54 -21.10
N ASP A 304 27.08 3.75 -22.41
CA ASP A 304 27.53 5.01 -22.98
C ASP A 304 26.47 6.12 -22.75
N PRO A 305 26.83 7.27 -22.16
CA PRO A 305 25.92 8.40 -21.95
C PRO A 305 25.10 8.80 -23.19
N VAL A 306 25.67 8.72 -24.39
CA VAL A 306 24.96 9.07 -25.65
C VAL A 306 23.78 8.13 -25.89
N LEU A 307 23.93 6.84 -25.59
CA LEU A 307 22.84 5.86 -25.66
C LEU A 307 21.81 6.04 -24.54
N VAL A 308 22.22 6.58 -23.39
CA VAL A 308 21.31 6.84 -22.25
C VAL A 308 20.46 8.10 -22.47
N ALA A 309 21.02 9.14 -23.11
CA ALA A 309 20.30 10.38 -23.44
C ALA A 309 19.13 10.14 -24.41
N GLY A 310 19.32 9.25 -25.37
CA GLY A 310 18.35 8.99 -26.44
C GLY A 310 18.33 10.10 -27.50
N THR A 311 17.51 9.89 -28.54
CA THR A 311 17.51 10.79 -29.72
C THR A 311 16.90 12.17 -29.48
N GLY A 312 16.09 12.36 -28.44
CA GLY A 312 15.50 13.66 -28.09
C GLY A 312 16.35 14.52 -27.13
N GLY A 313 17.55 14.08 -26.75
CA GLY A 313 18.42 14.85 -25.84
C GLY A 313 19.29 15.91 -26.52
N ALA A 314 19.35 15.93 -27.86
CA ALA A 314 20.13 16.90 -28.62
C ALA A 314 19.37 18.22 -28.83
N ASP A 315 18.07 18.14 -29.12
CA ASP A 315 17.25 19.29 -29.52
C ASP A 315 16.95 20.23 -28.32
N ASP A 316 16.70 19.67 -27.13
CA ASP A 316 16.41 20.45 -25.91
C ASP A 316 17.64 21.21 -25.36
N VAL A 317 18.86 20.76 -25.66
CA VAL A 317 20.11 21.38 -25.15
C VAL A 317 20.48 22.63 -25.95
N GLN A 318 19.98 22.79 -27.17
CA GLN A 318 20.37 23.89 -28.06
C GLN A 318 19.63 25.23 -27.77
N ILE A 319 18.62 25.23 -26.88
CA ILE A 319 17.84 26.43 -26.54
C ILE A 319 18.56 27.35 -25.53
N ASP A 320 19.53 26.85 -24.76
CA ASP A 320 20.23 27.60 -23.71
C ASP A 320 21.63 28.12 -24.15
N ALA A 321 22.04 27.85 -25.39
CA ALA A 321 23.40 28.13 -25.89
C ALA A 321 23.54 29.40 -26.74
N THR A 322 22.46 30.18 -26.93
CA THR A 322 22.43 31.32 -27.88
C THR A 322 22.28 32.71 -27.24
N ASN A 323 22.34 32.81 -25.90
CA ASN A 323 22.23 34.09 -25.17
C ASN A 323 23.48 34.41 -24.30
N THR A 324 24.68 34.31 -24.88
CA THR A 324 25.91 34.84 -24.26
C THR A 324 26.84 35.52 -25.28
N ASP A 325 26.33 36.50 -26.03
CA ASP A 325 27.14 37.50 -26.71
C ASP A 325 26.75 38.90 -26.21
N GLY A 326 27.61 39.46 -25.34
CA GLY A 326 27.32 40.69 -24.60
C GLY A 326 28.47 41.08 -23.68
N ALA A 327 29.66 41.30 -24.26
CA ALA A 327 30.84 41.74 -23.52
C ALA A 327 30.61 43.15 -22.91
N PRO A 328 31.14 43.42 -21.69
CA PRO A 328 30.88 44.69 -21.00
C PRO A 328 31.75 45.83 -21.53
N HIS A 329 31.13 46.91 -22.00
CA HIS A 329 31.79 48.21 -22.12
C HIS A 329 31.65 49.01 -20.82
N ALA A 330 32.73 49.68 -20.41
CA ALA A 330 32.81 50.48 -19.20
C ALA A 330 33.07 51.97 -19.51
N GLY A 331 32.47 52.87 -18.72
CA GLY A 331 32.63 54.34 -18.79
C GLY A 331 31.69 55.01 -19.80
N GLU A 332 30.98 56.11 -19.53
CA GLU A 332 31.26 57.23 -18.62
C GLU A 332 29.99 57.94 -18.10
N GLN A 333 30.08 58.43 -16.85
CA GLN A 333 29.58 59.70 -16.27
C GLN A 333 28.34 60.42 -16.85
N GLY A 334 27.37 60.78 -15.98
CA GLY A 334 26.40 61.86 -16.30
C GLY A 334 25.16 62.03 -15.39
N ALA A 335 25.29 62.78 -14.29
CA ALA A 335 24.27 63.62 -13.63
C ALA A 335 22.83 63.10 -13.29
N LEU A 336 22.54 63.06 -11.98
CA LEU A 336 21.27 63.53 -11.37
C LEU A 336 21.25 65.08 -11.34
N PRO A 337 20.13 65.84 -11.16
CA PRO A 337 19.01 65.46 -10.26
C PRO A 337 17.56 65.96 -10.59
N ASP A 338 16.62 65.49 -9.73
CA ASP A 338 15.48 66.21 -9.12
C ASP A 338 14.15 66.47 -9.89
N PRO A 339 13.03 66.88 -9.22
CA PRO A 339 11.75 66.18 -9.37
C PRO A 339 10.56 67.12 -9.73
N ASP A 340 9.34 66.62 -9.55
CA ASP A 340 8.04 67.31 -9.33
C ASP A 340 6.89 66.90 -10.28
N GLY A 341 5.70 66.74 -9.68
CA GLY A 341 4.37 66.68 -10.32
C GLY A 341 3.96 65.34 -10.95
N ASP A 342 2.78 64.76 -10.70
CA ASP A 342 1.69 65.10 -9.75
C ASP A 342 0.82 63.85 -9.47
N LEU A 343 0.15 63.80 -8.32
CA LEU A 343 -0.95 62.87 -8.01
C LEU A 343 -2.26 63.66 -7.85
N PRO A 344 -3.35 63.27 -8.54
CA PRO A 344 -4.59 62.87 -7.85
C PRO A 344 -5.40 61.76 -8.60
N THR A 345 -6.39 61.02 -8.07
CA THR A 345 -6.92 60.69 -6.73
C THR A 345 -7.91 59.52 -6.89
N GLU A 346 -8.13 58.68 -5.87
CA GLU A 346 -9.37 57.86 -5.80
C GLU A 346 -10.56 58.67 -5.27
N PRO A 347 -11.80 58.25 -5.58
CA PRO A 347 -12.68 57.84 -4.48
C PRO A 347 -13.64 56.66 -4.79
N GLY A 348 -13.70 55.70 -3.87
CA GLY A 348 -14.89 55.43 -3.03
C GLY A 348 -16.23 54.94 -3.63
N SER A 349 -16.57 53.70 -3.28
CA SER A 349 -17.89 53.21 -2.79
C SER A 349 -19.19 53.43 -3.60
N GLN A 350 -19.96 52.36 -3.83
CA GLN A 350 -21.20 52.04 -3.07
C GLN A 350 -21.94 50.78 -3.60
N ASP A 351 -22.75 50.19 -2.73
CA ASP A 351 -23.60 49.01 -2.95
C ASP A 351 -24.82 49.29 -3.83
N VAL A 352 -25.37 48.25 -4.48
CA VAL A 352 -26.83 48.16 -4.70
C VAL A 352 -27.36 46.72 -4.68
N ASP A 353 -28.54 46.60 -4.10
CA ASP A 353 -29.31 45.40 -3.78
C ASP A 353 -30.47 45.20 -4.78
N TYR A 354 -31.05 43.99 -4.83
CA TYR A 354 -32.36 43.73 -5.43
C TYR A 354 -33.05 42.50 -4.80
N ALA A 355 -33.72 42.74 -3.67
CA ALA A 355 -34.96 42.04 -3.30
C ALA A 355 -36.14 42.61 -4.13
N SER A 356 -37.38 42.10 -4.19
CA SER A 356 -38.15 40.99 -3.56
C SER A 356 -39.33 40.65 -4.49
N GLU A 357 -40.02 39.50 -4.47
CA GLU A 357 -41.23 39.13 -3.69
C GLU A 357 -41.89 37.88 -4.38
N VAL A 358 -42.82 37.06 -3.87
CA VAL A 358 -43.34 36.64 -2.53
C VAL A 358 -44.13 35.30 -2.73
N ASP A 359 -44.35 34.54 -1.66
CA ASP A 359 -45.12 33.27 -1.51
C ASP A 359 -46.65 33.36 -1.86
N PRO A 360 -47.48 32.27 -1.95
CA PRO A 360 -47.37 31.00 -1.17
C PRO A 360 -47.77 29.64 -1.84
N GLU A 361 -47.53 28.56 -1.08
CA GLU A 361 -48.11 27.20 -1.19
C GLU A 361 -49.67 27.19 -1.03
N PRO A 362 -50.43 26.13 -1.41
CA PRO A 362 -50.30 24.77 -0.84
C PRO A 362 -50.67 23.53 -1.71
N ALA A 363 -50.33 22.32 -1.23
CA ALA A 363 -51.23 21.14 -1.06
C ALA A 363 -50.66 19.75 -1.42
N ALA A 364 -50.08 19.09 -0.41
CA ALA A 364 -50.25 17.69 0.02
C ALA A 364 -50.62 16.55 -0.98
N THR A 365 -49.81 15.48 -0.96
CA THR A 365 -50.34 14.11 -0.77
C THR A 365 -49.45 13.24 0.13
N THR A 366 -50.09 12.54 1.06
CA THR A 366 -49.60 11.72 2.17
C THR A 366 -48.58 10.61 1.87
N VAL A 367 -47.62 10.39 2.78
CA VAL A 367 -47.13 9.06 3.16
C VAL A 367 -47.08 8.94 4.69
N ASP A 368 -47.44 7.76 5.19
CA ASP A 368 -47.84 7.48 6.57
C ASP A 368 -46.68 7.41 7.60
N THR A 369 -46.98 7.73 8.86
CA THR A 369 -46.05 7.68 9.99
C THR A 369 -46.33 6.47 10.88
N ALA A 370 -45.41 5.49 10.88
CA ALA A 370 -45.40 4.42 11.88
C ALA A 370 -44.09 4.42 12.67
N GLY A 371 -44.19 4.65 13.98
CA GLY A 371 -43.05 4.63 14.90
C GLY A 371 -42.53 3.22 15.21
N PRO A 372 -41.48 3.10 16.04
CA PRO A 372 -40.88 1.80 16.36
C PRO A 372 -41.83 0.94 17.22
N PRO A 373 -41.99 -0.36 16.92
CA PRO A 373 -42.78 -1.24 17.78
C PRO A 373 -42.11 -1.42 19.14
N ARG A 374 -42.90 -1.25 20.20
CA ARG A 374 -42.49 -1.56 21.57
C ARG A 374 -42.32 -3.07 21.76
N GLN A 375 -41.48 -3.42 22.72
CA GLN A 375 -41.51 -4.74 23.34
C GLN A 375 -42.86 -4.95 24.04
N ASP A 376 -43.47 -6.12 23.86
CA ASP A 376 -44.32 -6.72 24.87
C ASP A 376 -44.15 -8.24 24.85
N ALA A 377 -44.43 -8.87 26.00
CA ALA A 377 -43.83 -10.13 26.39
C ALA A 377 -44.62 -11.40 25.99
N GLY A 378 -43.91 -12.53 25.97
CA GLY A 378 -44.51 -13.85 26.24
C GLY A 378 -44.59 -14.80 25.05
N THR A 379 -43.61 -15.71 24.97
CA THR A 379 -43.87 -17.16 24.93
C THR A 379 -42.61 -17.91 25.34
N THR A 380 -42.70 -18.62 26.46
CA THR A 380 -41.66 -19.52 26.97
C THR A 380 -41.54 -20.76 26.07
N VAL A 381 -40.35 -21.02 25.52
CA VAL A 381 -40.05 -22.35 24.95
C VAL A 381 -39.30 -23.16 26.00
N VAL A 382 -39.99 -24.16 26.54
CA VAL A 382 -39.51 -25.03 27.61
C VAL A 382 -38.54 -26.07 27.05
N ILE A 383 -37.40 -26.26 27.72
CA ILE A 383 -36.53 -27.41 27.51
C ILE A 383 -37.22 -28.62 28.12
N SER A 384 -37.61 -29.59 27.30
CA SER A 384 -38.05 -30.92 27.77
C SER A 384 -37.14 -32.01 27.25
N LYS A 385 -36.80 -32.91 28.17
CA LYS A 385 -35.90 -34.04 28.01
C LYS A 385 -36.72 -35.33 28.20
N ASP A 386 -36.33 -36.40 27.52
CA ASP A 386 -36.68 -37.81 27.77
C ASP A 386 -38.18 -38.21 27.81
N VAL A 387 -38.65 -38.91 26.76
CA VAL A 387 -39.59 -40.06 26.88
C VAL A 387 -39.12 -41.17 25.93
N VAL A 388 -39.24 -42.42 26.38
CA VAL A 388 -38.60 -43.62 25.81
C VAL A 388 -39.65 -44.71 25.53
N GLU A 389 -39.34 -45.58 24.55
CA GLU A 389 -39.63 -47.04 24.49
C GLU A 389 -40.74 -47.66 23.59
N ARG A 390 -40.34 -48.83 23.03
CA ARG A 390 -41.09 -49.98 22.44
C ARG A 390 -41.61 -49.83 21.00
N GLY A 391 -41.41 -50.79 20.09
CA GLY A 391 -40.71 -52.10 20.09
C GLY A 391 -40.88 -52.76 18.69
N ALA A 392 -40.38 -53.94 18.32
CA ALA A 392 -39.50 -55.00 18.87
C ALA A 392 -38.96 -55.81 17.64
N GLY A 393 -38.12 -56.85 17.69
CA GLY A 393 -37.41 -57.62 18.73
C GLY A 393 -36.16 -58.28 18.08
N ASP A 394 -35.07 -58.49 18.81
CA ASP A 394 -34.73 -59.73 19.53
C ASP A 394 -34.27 -60.88 18.62
N ASP A 395 -32.94 -61.10 18.54
CA ASP A 395 -32.37 -62.45 18.66
C ASP A 395 -30.89 -62.40 19.14
N SER A 396 -30.53 -63.47 19.85
CA SER A 396 -29.28 -63.88 20.51
C SER A 396 -27.95 -63.72 19.75
N GLY A 397 -26.77 -63.67 20.41
CA GLY A 397 -26.47 -63.68 21.85
C GLY A 397 -24.96 -63.77 22.21
N ALA A 398 -24.67 -63.49 23.49
CA ALA A 398 -23.52 -63.93 24.33
C ALA A 398 -22.02 -63.73 23.91
N ALA A 399 -21.34 -62.95 24.77
CA ALA A 399 -20.05 -63.22 25.43
C ALA A 399 -18.69 -63.14 24.66
N ALA A 400 -17.82 -62.30 25.24
CA ALA A 400 -16.34 -62.38 25.15
C ALA A 400 -15.80 -62.93 26.50
N PRO A 401 -14.48 -62.95 26.81
CA PRO A 401 -13.27 -63.00 25.96
C PRO A 401 -12.34 -64.19 26.35
N GLY A 402 -11.21 -64.42 25.65
CA GLY A 402 -10.15 -65.29 26.21
C GLY A 402 -8.97 -65.69 25.34
N GLY A 403 -7.78 -65.12 25.63
CA GLY A 403 -6.48 -65.82 25.75
C GLY A 403 -5.79 -66.49 24.53
N PRO A 404 -4.44 -66.60 24.49
CA PRO A 404 -3.71 -67.09 23.32
C PRO A 404 -2.96 -68.44 23.48
N SER A 405 -2.91 -69.22 22.39
CA SER A 405 -1.85 -70.20 22.04
C SER A 405 -1.97 -70.49 20.53
N ARG A 406 -0.93 -70.27 19.72
CA ARG A 406 0.02 -71.31 19.24
C ARG A 406 -0.67 -72.62 18.84
N ASP A 407 -0.66 -72.92 17.53
CA ASP A 407 0.51 -73.54 16.87
C ASP A 407 0.84 -72.81 15.56
#